data_AF-A0AA96ZA31-F1
#
_entry.id   AF-A0AA96ZA31-F1
#
_cell.length_a   1.000
_cell.length_b   1.000
_cell.length_c   1.000
_cell.angle_alpha   90.00
_cell.angle_beta   90.00
_cell.angle_gamma   90.00
#
_symmetry.space_group_name_H-M   'P 1'
#
loop_
_entity.id
_entity.type
_entity.pdbx_description
1 polymer ?
#
loop_
_entity_poly.entity_id
_entity_poly.type
_entity_poly.pdbx_seq_one_letter_code
_entity_poly.pdbx_strand_id
1 'polypeptide(L)'
;MAHELYTRTNQKIFFAGLALEALSKAEQGQALNAQAQVQAGRETVLFHLYGALLGLCHEIAGYYRLPQAGAPRAETLLAPEVLDSVAIPELAELIELAQNRHTWLGQLLDAHADLFRPPRAPSKPKGDVTQPMIQAVNLDDEEPEQGLSHAELEGWRQSIKSLAVRFRQGMNEF
;
A
#
# COMPACT_ATOMS: atom_id res chain seq x y z
N MET A 1 19.58 -19.63 -4.40
CA MET A 1 18.39 -19.23 -3.62
C MET A 1 18.22 -17.71 -3.49
N ALA A 2 19.27 -16.89 -3.28
CA ALA A 2 19.12 -15.42 -3.10
C ALA A 2 18.73 -14.59 -4.36
N HIS A 3 18.51 -15.23 -5.52
CA HIS A 3 18.22 -14.55 -6.80
C HIS A 3 16.85 -14.90 -7.40
N GLU A 4 16.03 -15.67 -6.70
CA GLU A 4 14.70 -16.04 -7.19
C GLU A 4 13.69 -14.93 -6.86
N LEU A 5 12.85 -14.55 -7.83
CA LEU A 5 11.94 -13.40 -7.72
C LEU A 5 11.04 -13.47 -6.48
N TYR A 6 10.59 -14.67 -6.10
CA TYR A 6 9.76 -14.88 -4.92
C TYR A 6 10.44 -14.54 -3.60
N THR A 7 11.77 -14.58 -3.56
CA THR A 7 12.55 -14.23 -2.37
C THR A 7 12.33 -12.75 -2.00
N ARG A 8 12.22 -11.87 -3.00
CA ARG A 8 12.02 -10.44 -2.78
C ARG A 8 10.62 -10.13 -2.23
N THR A 9 9.59 -10.77 -2.76
CA THR A 9 8.21 -10.64 -2.26
C THR A 9 8.11 -11.08 -0.80
N ASN A 10 8.64 -12.26 -0.48
CA ASN A 10 8.61 -12.79 0.89
C ASN A 10 9.39 -11.89 1.85
N GLN A 11 10.56 -11.39 1.43
CA GLN A 11 11.35 -10.44 2.21
C GLN A 11 10.57 -9.16 2.50
N LYS A 12 9.87 -8.59 1.51
CA LYS A 12 9.09 -7.37 1.69
C LYS A 12 7.86 -7.57 2.59
N ILE A 13 7.17 -8.71 2.48
CA ILE A 13 6.08 -9.09 3.41
C ILE A 13 6.61 -9.21 4.84
N PHE A 14 7.81 -9.80 5.01
CA PHE A 14 8.45 -9.91 6.32
C PHE A 14 8.81 -8.54 6.89
N PHE A 15 9.45 -7.67 6.11
CA PHE A 15 9.81 -6.32 6.55
C PHE A 15 8.60 -5.44 6.87
N ALA A 16 7.49 -5.59 6.13
CA ALA A 16 6.23 -4.94 6.49
C ALA A 16 5.74 -5.39 7.89
N GLY A 17 5.92 -6.66 8.25
CA GLY A 17 5.60 -7.18 9.57
C GLY A 17 6.46 -6.56 10.69
N LEU A 18 7.77 -6.46 10.48
CA LEU A 18 8.67 -5.77 11.43
C LEU A 18 8.30 -4.30 11.60
N ALA A 19 7.93 -3.62 10.51
CA ALA A 19 7.50 -2.23 10.55
C ALA A 19 6.16 -2.05 11.27
N LEU A 20 5.22 -2.98 11.14
CA LEU A 20 3.96 -3.01 11.89
C LEU A 20 4.19 -3.20 13.39
N GLU A 21 5.10 -4.08 13.78
CA GLU A 21 5.48 -4.23 15.20
C GLU A 21 6.08 -2.95 15.77
N ALA A 22 6.90 -2.24 14.99
CA ALA A 22 7.46 -0.95 15.38
C ALA A 22 6.38 0.14 15.48
N LEU A 23 5.43 0.17 14.53
CA LEU A 23 4.29 1.07 14.55
C LEU A 23 3.42 0.85 15.79
N SER A 24 3.09 -0.41 16.12
CA SER A 24 2.29 -0.75 17.30
C SER A 24 2.95 -0.26 18.61
N LYS A 25 4.28 -0.39 18.71
CA LYS A 25 5.04 0.14 19.85
C LYS A 25 5.01 1.67 19.91
N ALA A 26 5.08 2.33 18.76
CA ALA A 26 5.01 3.79 18.68
C ALA A 26 3.61 4.31 19.08
N GLU A 27 2.54 3.63 18.65
CA GLU A 27 1.15 3.97 19.01
C GLU A 27 0.88 3.84 20.52
N GLN A 28 1.54 2.90 21.20
CA GLN A 28 1.44 2.70 22.65
C GLN A 28 2.41 3.58 23.45
N GLY A 29 3.36 4.22 22.78
CA GLY A 29 4.43 4.98 23.40
C GLY A 29 3.98 6.34 23.94
N GLN A 30 4.52 6.74 25.08
CA GLN A 30 4.33 8.08 25.66
C GLN A 30 5.51 9.02 25.36
N ALA A 31 6.37 8.67 24.39
CA ALA A 31 7.51 9.49 24.04
C ALA A 31 7.05 10.83 23.47
N LEU A 32 7.80 11.91 23.74
CA LEU A 32 7.49 13.26 23.23
C LEU A 32 7.40 13.32 21.70
N ASN A 33 8.02 12.37 20.99
CA ASN A 33 7.99 12.24 19.54
C ASN A 33 7.09 11.09 19.03
N ALA A 34 6.16 10.58 19.86
CA ALA A 34 5.31 9.44 19.50
C ALA A 34 4.55 9.66 18.19
N GLN A 35 3.97 10.84 17.95
CA GLN A 35 3.25 11.14 16.71
C GLN A 35 4.15 11.06 15.46
N ALA A 36 5.38 11.57 15.54
CA ALA A 36 6.33 11.48 14.44
C ALA A 36 6.77 10.03 14.18
N GLN A 37 6.92 9.22 15.25
CA GLN A 37 7.24 7.80 15.13
C GLN A 37 6.09 6.99 14.53
N VAL A 38 4.84 7.30 14.89
CA VAL A 38 3.64 6.69 14.30
C VAL A 38 3.58 7.00 12.80
N GLN A 39 3.78 8.26 12.41
CA GLN A 39 3.78 8.64 11.00
C GLN A 39 4.91 7.94 10.22
N ALA A 40 6.15 7.98 10.73
CA ALA A 40 7.28 7.29 10.10
C ALA A 40 7.05 5.77 10.00
N GLY A 41 6.41 5.17 11.02
CA GLY A 41 6.03 3.77 11.02
C GLY A 41 5.04 3.45 9.90
N ARG A 42 3.97 4.24 9.73
CA ARG A 42 2.99 4.09 8.65
C ARG A 42 3.64 4.14 7.27
N GLU A 43 4.48 5.15 7.03
CA GLU A 43 5.19 5.29 5.74
C GLU A 43 6.13 4.11 5.46
N THR A 44 6.82 3.62 6.50
CA THR A 44 7.71 2.45 6.39
C THR A 44 6.92 1.19 6.03
N VAL A 45 5.77 0.97 6.67
CA VAL A 45 4.89 -0.16 6.34
C VAL A 45 4.40 -0.05 4.89
N LEU A 46 3.88 1.11 4.47
CA LEU A 46 3.43 1.36 3.10
C LEU A 46 4.53 1.07 2.07
N PHE A 47 5.75 1.56 2.31
CA PHE A 47 6.89 1.31 1.43
C PHE A 47 7.18 -0.19 1.26
N HIS A 48 7.10 -0.97 2.34
CA HIS A 48 7.32 -2.41 2.27
C HIS A 48 6.15 -3.16 1.64
N LEU A 49 4.90 -2.75 1.86
CA LEU A 49 3.71 -3.33 1.22
C LEU A 49 3.73 -3.10 -0.30
N TYR A 50 4.00 -1.87 -0.75
CA TYR A 50 4.18 -1.59 -2.19
C TYR A 50 5.33 -2.41 -2.77
N GLY A 51 6.45 -2.53 -2.03
CA GLY A 51 7.57 -3.37 -2.45
C GLY A 51 7.20 -4.86 -2.58
N ALA A 52 6.31 -5.37 -1.72
CA ALA A 52 5.81 -6.74 -1.81
C ALA A 52 4.90 -6.94 -3.03
N LEU A 53 3.99 -6.00 -3.28
CA LEU A 53 3.16 -5.99 -4.48
C LEU A 53 4.01 -5.99 -5.76
N LEU A 54 5.00 -5.10 -5.84
CA LEU A 54 5.91 -5.03 -6.98
C LEU A 54 6.68 -6.35 -7.16
N GLY A 55 7.16 -6.94 -6.08
CA GLY A 55 7.81 -8.25 -6.11
C GLY A 55 6.88 -9.34 -6.67
N LEU A 56 5.62 -9.37 -6.23
CA LEU A 56 4.62 -10.32 -6.73
C LEU A 56 4.33 -10.12 -8.21
N CYS A 57 4.23 -8.85 -8.67
CA CYS A 57 4.07 -8.54 -10.09
C CYS A 57 5.27 -9.02 -10.90
N HIS A 58 6.50 -8.89 -10.38
CA HIS A 58 7.72 -9.42 -11.01
C HIS A 58 7.71 -10.94 -11.10
N GLU A 59 7.27 -11.65 -10.06
CA GLU A 59 7.13 -13.11 -10.09
C GLU A 59 6.22 -13.55 -11.25
N ILE A 60 5.00 -12.98 -11.31
CA ILE A 60 4.01 -13.31 -12.33
C ILE A 60 4.54 -12.96 -13.73
N ALA A 61 5.02 -11.73 -13.90
CA ALA A 61 5.53 -11.27 -15.19
C ALA A 61 6.77 -12.08 -15.65
N GLY A 62 7.62 -12.50 -14.72
CA GLY A 62 8.76 -13.37 -14.98
C GLY A 62 8.35 -14.78 -15.38
N TYR A 63 7.34 -15.36 -14.70
CA TYR A 63 6.79 -16.67 -15.02
C TYR A 63 6.25 -16.72 -16.46
N TYR A 64 5.41 -15.74 -16.82
CA TYR A 64 4.82 -15.62 -18.15
C TYR A 64 5.74 -14.96 -19.19
N ARG A 65 7.00 -14.63 -18.82
CA ARG A 65 8.03 -14.02 -19.69
C ARG A 65 7.56 -12.74 -20.40
N LEU A 66 6.84 -11.88 -19.67
CA LEU A 66 6.38 -10.61 -20.21
C LEU A 66 7.58 -9.70 -20.57
N PRO A 67 7.52 -8.94 -21.69
CA PRO A 67 8.59 -8.03 -22.09
C PRO A 67 8.98 -7.01 -21.00
N GLN A 68 8.00 -6.56 -20.23
CA GLN A 68 8.13 -5.58 -19.16
C GLN A 68 8.38 -6.19 -17.78
N ALA A 69 8.75 -7.48 -17.66
CA ALA A 69 8.93 -8.16 -16.37
C ALA A 69 9.94 -7.48 -15.43
N GLY A 70 10.84 -6.65 -15.95
CA GLY A 70 11.78 -5.84 -15.17
C GLY A 70 11.30 -4.42 -14.83
N ALA A 71 10.03 -4.08 -15.06
CA ALA A 71 9.53 -2.72 -14.84
C ALA A 71 9.71 -2.27 -13.37
N PRO A 72 10.18 -1.04 -13.11
CA PRO A 72 10.49 -0.61 -11.75
C PRO A 72 9.27 -0.22 -10.91
N ARG A 73 8.08 -0.17 -11.53
CA ARG A 73 6.82 0.30 -10.92
C ARG A 73 5.74 -0.76 -11.13
N ALA A 74 4.96 -1.01 -10.08
CA ALA A 74 3.88 -2.01 -10.12
C ALA A 74 2.80 -1.59 -11.12
N GLU A 75 2.52 -0.30 -11.19
CA GLU A 75 1.52 0.31 -12.07
C GLU A 75 1.81 0.06 -13.56
N THR A 76 3.08 -0.09 -13.95
CA THR A 76 3.46 -0.46 -15.32
C THR A 76 3.11 -1.92 -15.63
N LEU A 77 3.14 -2.80 -14.64
CA LEU A 77 2.78 -4.21 -14.76
C LEU A 77 1.26 -4.42 -14.61
N LEU A 78 0.57 -3.51 -13.92
CA LEU A 78 -0.87 -3.52 -13.67
C LEU A 78 -1.65 -2.63 -14.64
N ALA A 79 -1.06 -2.30 -15.79
CA ALA A 79 -1.76 -1.60 -16.85
C ALA A 79 -2.67 -2.60 -17.60
N PRO A 80 -3.94 -2.26 -17.90
CA PRO A 80 -4.85 -3.20 -18.57
C PRO A 80 -4.32 -3.70 -19.92
N GLU A 81 -3.51 -2.90 -20.62
CA GLU A 81 -2.88 -3.24 -21.91
C GLU A 81 -1.94 -4.46 -21.81
N VAL A 82 -1.49 -4.82 -20.60
CA VAL A 82 -0.66 -6.02 -20.40
C VAL A 82 -1.42 -7.30 -20.77
N LEU A 83 -2.74 -7.30 -20.60
CA LEU A 83 -3.59 -8.46 -20.89
C LEU A 83 -3.97 -8.58 -22.38
N ASP A 84 -3.72 -7.57 -23.20
CA ASP A 84 -4.06 -7.58 -24.63
C ASP A 84 -3.30 -8.68 -25.39
N SER A 85 -2.12 -9.05 -24.88
CA SER A 85 -1.20 -9.99 -25.53
C SER A 85 -1.32 -11.43 -25.03
N VAL A 86 -1.78 -11.64 -23.79
CA VAL A 86 -1.85 -12.95 -23.16
C VAL A 86 -2.84 -12.92 -21.99
N ALA A 87 -3.67 -13.96 -21.89
CA ALA A 87 -4.56 -14.15 -20.75
C ALA A 87 -3.76 -14.65 -19.54
N ILE A 88 -3.55 -13.79 -18.55
CA ILE A 88 -2.87 -14.11 -17.29
C ILE A 88 -3.86 -13.89 -16.14
N PRO A 89 -4.48 -14.97 -15.62
CA PRO A 89 -5.52 -14.86 -14.60
C PRO A 89 -5.07 -14.10 -13.34
N GLU A 90 -3.86 -14.36 -12.86
CA GLU A 90 -3.30 -13.73 -11.66
C GLU A 90 -3.16 -12.20 -11.83
N LEU A 91 -2.73 -11.77 -13.01
CA LEU A 91 -2.54 -10.36 -13.32
C LEU A 91 -3.88 -9.67 -13.59
N ALA A 92 -4.82 -10.35 -14.24
CA ALA A 92 -6.17 -9.84 -14.45
C ALA A 92 -6.86 -9.51 -13.12
N GLU A 93 -6.76 -10.40 -12.14
CA GLU A 93 -7.30 -10.16 -10.80
C GLU A 93 -6.63 -8.96 -10.10
N LEU A 94 -5.29 -8.86 -10.17
CA LEU A 94 -4.58 -7.71 -9.60
C LEU A 94 -4.95 -6.39 -10.29
N ILE A 95 -5.15 -6.40 -11.60
CA ILE A 95 -5.57 -5.22 -12.38
C ILE A 95 -6.98 -4.79 -11.95
N GLU A 96 -7.93 -5.72 -11.82
CA GLU A 96 -9.29 -5.41 -11.36
C GLU A 96 -9.28 -4.79 -9.96
N LEU A 97 -8.50 -5.38 -9.04
CA LEU A 97 -8.33 -4.83 -7.70
C LEU A 97 -7.72 -3.41 -7.75
N ALA A 98 -6.65 -3.21 -8.52
CA ALA A 98 -5.95 -1.92 -8.61
C ALA A 98 -6.79 -0.80 -9.22
N GLN A 99 -7.67 -1.12 -10.18
CA GLN A 99 -8.52 -0.12 -10.85
C GLN A 99 -9.64 0.41 -9.94
N ASN A 100 -10.09 -0.39 -8.97
CA ASN A 100 -11.10 0.04 -8.02
C ASN A 100 -10.46 0.63 -6.75
N ARG A 101 -10.54 1.96 -6.61
CA ARG A 101 -9.99 2.72 -5.48
C ARG A 101 -10.58 2.36 -4.12
N HIS A 102 -11.70 1.65 -4.07
CA HIS A 102 -12.29 1.18 -2.82
C HIS A 102 -11.76 -0.17 -2.36
N THR A 103 -10.97 -0.87 -3.19
CA THR A 103 -10.30 -2.09 -2.76
C THR A 103 -9.07 -1.75 -1.94
N TRP A 104 -8.62 -2.70 -1.14
CA TRP A 104 -7.38 -2.58 -0.39
C TRP A 104 -6.17 -2.29 -1.31
N LEU A 105 -6.16 -2.81 -2.54
CA LEU A 105 -5.05 -2.62 -3.47
C LEU A 105 -5.07 -1.23 -4.09
N GLY A 106 -6.25 -0.75 -4.50
CA GLY A 106 -6.42 0.62 -4.97
C GLY A 106 -6.04 1.64 -3.90
N GLN A 107 -6.48 1.42 -2.65
CA GLN A 107 -6.11 2.25 -1.49
C GLN A 107 -4.60 2.20 -1.19
N LEU A 108 -3.96 1.03 -1.27
CA LEU A 108 -2.52 0.90 -1.09
C LEU A 108 -1.74 1.70 -2.14
N LEU A 109 -2.14 1.64 -3.41
CA LEU A 109 -1.51 2.38 -4.49
C LEU A 109 -1.68 3.90 -4.32
N ASP A 110 -2.90 4.35 -3.99
CA ASP A 110 -3.17 5.77 -3.72
C ASP A 110 -2.36 6.27 -2.52
N ALA A 111 -2.35 5.53 -1.40
CA ALA A 111 -1.61 5.88 -0.19
C ALA A 111 -0.08 5.93 -0.43
N HIS A 112 0.46 4.98 -1.19
CA HIS A 112 1.88 4.99 -1.56
C HIS A 112 2.20 6.17 -2.48
N ALA A 113 1.33 6.50 -3.45
CA ALA A 113 1.52 7.66 -4.32
C ALA A 113 1.46 8.98 -3.54
N ASP A 114 0.65 9.06 -2.50
CA ASP A 114 0.53 10.24 -1.63
C ASP A 114 1.82 10.56 -0.86
N LEU A 115 2.70 9.56 -0.60
CA LEU A 115 4.02 9.78 0.03
C LEU A 115 4.93 10.73 -0.78
N PHE A 116 4.68 10.84 -2.09
CA PHE A 116 5.47 11.67 -2.99
C PHE A 116 4.79 13.00 -3.33
N ARG A 117 3.62 13.28 -2.75
CA ARG A 117 2.91 14.55 -2.95
C ARG A 117 3.42 15.59 -1.95
N PRO A 118 3.42 16.88 -2.32
CA PRO A 118 3.76 17.94 -1.37
C PRO A 118 2.74 17.96 -0.22
N PRO A 119 3.15 18.40 0.99
CA PRO A 119 2.23 18.62 2.09
C PRO A 119 1.05 19.50 1.67
N ARG A 120 -0.17 19.03 1.94
CA ARG A 120 -1.39 19.81 1.69
C ARG A 120 -1.81 20.44 3.02
N ALA A 121 -2.23 21.70 2.96
CA ALA A 121 -2.90 22.32 4.10
C ALA A 121 -4.17 21.52 4.41
N PRO A 122 -4.50 21.27 5.68
CA PRO A 122 -5.74 20.59 6.05
C PRO A 122 -6.92 21.33 5.41
N SER A 123 -7.74 20.60 4.65
CA SER A 123 -8.90 21.20 4.00
C SER A 123 -9.95 21.47 5.07
N LYS A 124 -9.96 22.70 5.61
CA LYS A 124 -11.04 23.12 6.50
C LYS A 124 -12.37 22.90 5.76
N PRO A 125 -13.31 22.11 6.31
CA PRO A 125 -14.62 21.99 5.70
C PRO A 125 -15.17 23.40 5.53
N LYS A 126 -15.62 23.73 4.31
CA LYS A 126 -16.24 25.02 4.05
C LYS A 126 -17.49 25.10 4.93
N GLY A 127 -17.36 25.79 6.06
CA GLY A 127 -18.48 26.09 6.93
C GLY A 127 -19.56 26.81 6.13
N ASP A 128 -20.82 26.52 6.47
CA ASP A 128 -21.98 27.18 5.89
C ASP A 128 -21.86 28.69 6.06
N VAL A 129 -21.82 29.41 4.93
CA VAL A 129 -21.57 30.86 4.82
C VAL A 129 -22.69 31.69 5.48
N THR A 130 -23.78 31.04 5.91
CA THR A 130 -24.93 31.69 6.54
C THR A 130 -24.83 31.82 8.06
N GLN A 131 -23.80 31.26 8.71
CA GLN A 131 -23.64 31.35 10.16
C GLN A 131 -22.79 32.56 10.59
N PRO A 132 -23.17 33.29 11.67
CA PRO A 132 -22.43 34.45 12.15
C PRO A 132 -21.02 34.03 12.62
N MET A 133 -20.02 34.61 11.96
CA MET A 133 -18.64 34.16 11.94
C MET A 133 -17.82 34.77 13.10
N ILE A 134 -18.01 34.27 14.33
CA ILE A 134 -16.95 34.24 15.36
C ILE A 134 -17.08 32.90 16.10
N GLN A 135 -16.46 31.87 15.54
CA GLN A 135 -16.20 30.63 16.28
C GLN A 135 -14.77 30.71 16.80
N ALA A 136 -14.61 30.76 18.12
CA ALA A 136 -13.32 30.53 18.75
C ALA A 136 -12.98 29.05 18.53
N VAL A 137 -12.24 28.77 17.45
CA VAL A 137 -11.70 27.44 17.18
C VAL A 137 -10.42 27.33 17.99
N ASN A 138 -10.38 26.45 18.99
CA ASN A 138 -9.12 26.00 19.56
C ASN A 138 -8.34 25.32 18.43
N LEU A 139 -7.22 25.92 18.04
CA LEU A 139 -6.30 25.35 17.03
C LEU A 139 -5.65 24.04 17.51
N ASP A 140 -5.80 23.71 18.80
CA ASP A 140 -5.30 22.48 19.43
C ASP A 140 -6.26 21.29 19.30
N ASP A 141 -7.50 21.50 18.83
CA ASP A 141 -8.55 20.47 18.68
C ASP A 141 -8.75 20.04 17.20
N GLU A 142 -7.79 20.30 16.31
CA GLU A 142 -7.75 19.57 15.03
C GLU A 142 -7.35 18.13 15.35
N GLU A 143 -8.34 17.26 15.60
CA GLU A 143 -8.11 15.81 15.62
C GLU A 143 -7.32 15.48 14.35
N PRO A 144 -6.07 14.99 14.48
CA PRO A 144 -5.26 14.69 13.30
C PRO A 144 -6.08 13.73 12.44
N GLU A 145 -6.31 14.09 11.17
CA GLU A 145 -6.92 13.22 10.17
C GLU A 145 -6.40 11.81 10.43
N GLN A 146 -7.29 10.90 10.85
CA GLN A 146 -6.88 9.60 11.31
C GLN A 146 -6.25 8.86 10.12
N GLY A 147 -4.92 8.92 10.04
CA GLY A 147 -4.15 8.22 9.02
C GLY A 147 -4.36 6.71 9.16
N LEU A 148 -3.92 5.96 8.14
CA LEU A 148 -4.09 4.51 8.06
C LEU A 148 -3.79 3.80 9.39
N SER A 149 -4.76 3.04 9.89
CA SER A 149 -4.63 2.31 11.14
C SER A 149 -3.68 1.12 10.99
N HIS A 150 -3.08 0.70 12.10
CA HIS A 150 -2.31 -0.54 12.15
C HIS A 150 -3.12 -1.74 11.64
N ALA A 151 -4.41 -1.83 12.00
CA ALA A 151 -5.28 -2.94 11.60
C ALA A 151 -5.52 -2.99 10.08
N GLU A 152 -5.73 -1.83 9.44
CA GLU A 152 -5.86 -1.76 7.98
C GLU A 152 -4.59 -2.19 7.27
N LEU A 153 -3.43 -1.69 7.72
CA LEU A 153 -2.13 -2.02 7.14
C LEU A 153 -1.77 -3.50 7.30
N GLU A 154 -2.06 -4.11 8.47
CA GLU A 154 -1.89 -5.55 8.67
C GLU A 154 -2.88 -6.35 7.80
N GLY A 155 -4.11 -5.86 7.65
CA GLY A 155 -5.08 -6.44 6.72
C GLY A 155 -4.55 -6.49 5.28
N TRP A 156 -3.97 -5.39 4.78
CA TRP A 156 -3.37 -5.34 3.45
C TRP A 156 -2.17 -6.30 3.33
N ARG A 157 -1.35 -6.41 4.37
CA ARG A 157 -0.24 -7.37 4.42
C ARG A 157 -0.74 -8.82 4.27
N GLN A 158 -1.80 -9.18 4.97
CA GLN A 158 -2.38 -10.53 4.88
C GLN A 158 -3.02 -10.79 3.52
N SER A 159 -3.65 -9.78 2.90
CA SER A 159 -4.16 -9.89 1.53
C SER A 159 -3.04 -10.19 0.53
N ILE A 160 -1.93 -9.44 0.57
CA ILE A 160 -0.77 -9.69 -0.32
C ILE A 160 -0.21 -11.10 -0.09
N LYS A 161 -0.04 -11.51 1.17
CA LYS A 161 0.46 -12.86 1.50
C LYS A 161 -0.45 -13.96 0.95
N SER A 162 -1.76 -13.79 1.08
CA SER A 162 -2.76 -14.76 0.60
C SER A 162 -2.77 -14.85 -0.93
N LEU A 163 -2.70 -13.70 -1.63
CA LEU A 163 -2.55 -13.66 -3.08
C LEU A 163 -1.26 -14.34 -3.53
N ALA A 164 -0.13 -14.04 -2.90
CA ALA A 164 1.15 -14.63 -3.27
C ALA A 164 1.14 -16.15 -3.17
N VAL A 165 0.55 -16.72 -2.12
CA VAL A 165 0.40 -18.18 -1.99
C VAL A 165 -0.49 -18.75 -3.10
N ARG A 166 -1.68 -18.16 -3.29
CA ARG A 166 -2.65 -18.67 -4.26
C ARG A 166 -2.14 -18.57 -5.70
N PHE A 167 -1.53 -17.46 -6.08
CA PHE A 167 -0.97 -17.28 -7.43
C PHE A 167 0.19 -18.22 -7.70
N ARG A 168 1.06 -18.48 -6.72
CA ARG A 168 2.13 -19.48 -6.87
C ARG A 168 1.59 -20.90 -7.03
N GLN A 169 0.50 -21.22 -6.34
CA GLN A 169 -0.18 -22.51 -6.53
C GLN A 169 -0.76 -22.59 -7.95
N GLY A 170 -1.53 -21.59 -8.36
CA GLY A 170 -2.08 -21.51 -9.72
C GLY A 170 -1.00 -21.66 -10.80
N MET A 171 0.05 -20.84 -10.75
CA MET A 171 1.14 -20.91 -11.73
C MET A 171 1.86 -22.28 -11.77
N ASN A 172 1.92 -23.04 -10.66
CA ASN A 172 2.54 -24.37 -10.64
C ASN A 172 1.59 -25.50 -11.06
N GLU A 173 0.28 -25.26 -11.09
CA GLU A 173 -0.73 -26.25 -11.46
C GLU A 173 -1.00 -26.31 -12.99
N PHE A 174 -0.50 -25.33 -13.75
CA PHE A 174 -0.69 -25.21 -15.21
C PHE A 174 0.59 -25.39 -16.02
#